data_AF-A0A371Q8Y2-F1
#
_entry.id   AF-A0A371Q8Y2-F1
#
_cell.length_a   1.000
_cell.length_b   1.000
_cell.length_c   1.000
_cell.angle_alpha   90.00
_cell.angle_beta   90.00
_cell.angle_gamma   90.00
#
_symmetry.space_group_name_H-M   'P 1'
#
loop_
_entity.id
_entity.type
_entity.pdbx_description
1 polymer ?
#
loop_
_entity_poly.entity_id
_entity_poly.type
_entity_poly.pdbx_seq_one_letter_code
_entity_poly.pdbx_strand_id
1 'polypeptide(L)'
;MPSGSDTTEEAVSGTSPDGPVPSAETGSTAAPRRPGRLRRTAALARREALRTGLAVVSGLALGLAFPPYDLWPLSLVAVAALSLLTRGRTVRQGAWTGFAFGLPFFLILLKWLHVVGWDAVVGLSVAEALFVTLLGAALAGTSRLPAWPVWAACLWVAQEWARDRLPFGGFPWGRLAFANTGSPFTPLAALGGAPLVTFAVALTGALLAACAATLWGLREKGSLNRAVPALEAFGLAAAVTLAGAVVPVPTKADDTVDIAVVQGNVQQPGMDFLGRPMRILDNHATATEKLAADIKAGRAKKPDLVIWPENSSDLDPFQYPQAYDRIDEAVKAIGVPVLVGALVDHPSKKGYVFNEGIVWDPKKGPGASYTKQHPVPFGEFVPFREQLSKIITRFQRVPRDFYPGDHTGVLNVGPAKLGDVICFEVAYDEIVHDTVDAGARALVIQTNNATYGRTGQPEQQLAMSKLRAVEHGRAVVTAATSGISAVVAPDGKVTHQIPEFTQGVVSARIPLRDETTLADRVGAAPEWALAIVGLLSCAAAVVGGRRGRTKDEKGQQ
;
A
#
# COMPACT_ATOMS: atom_id res chain seq x y z
N MET A 1 -29.85 98.38 -38.79
CA MET A 1 -30.81 99.51 -38.83
C MET A 1 -31.68 99.30 -40.06
N PRO A 2 -33.02 99.25 -39.97
CA PRO A 2 -33.92 99.32 -38.80
C PRO A 2 -34.43 97.90 -38.39
N SER A 3 -34.74 97.54 -37.14
CA SER A 3 -35.79 98.01 -36.18
C SER A 3 -37.20 97.81 -36.73
N GLY A 4 -38.22 97.35 -36.00
CA GLY A 4 -38.49 97.01 -34.60
C GLY A 4 -39.82 96.21 -34.62
N SER A 5 -40.06 95.30 -33.67
CA SER A 5 -40.76 95.52 -32.40
C SER A 5 -42.29 95.38 -32.49
N ASP A 6 -42.81 94.67 -31.49
CA ASP A 6 -44.18 94.61 -30.95
C ASP A 6 -45.13 93.57 -31.55
N THR A 7 -45.96 92.82 -30.80
CA THR A 7 -46.16 92.57 -29.36
C THR A 7 -47.04 91.30 -29.27
N THR A 8 -46.82 90.53 -28.21
CA THR A 8 -47.75 89.62 -27.49
C THR A 8 -49.22 89.52 -27.92
N GLU A 9 -49.77 88.29 -28.06
CA GLU A 9 -50.92 87.83 -27.26
C GLU A 9 -51.18 86.31 -27.35
N GLU A 10 -51.86 85.82 -26.31
CA GLU A 10 -52.02 84.44 -25.87
C GLU A 10 -53.04 83.59 -26.66
N ALA A 11 -52.75 82.28 -26.64
CA ALA A 11 -53.61 81.09 -26.62
C ALA A 11 -55.12 81.17 -26.97
N VAL A 12 -55.59 80.21 -27.77
CA VAL A 12 -56.34 79.03 -27.27
C VAL A 12 -56.60 78.03 -28.41
N SER A 13 -56.57 76.76 -28.00
CA SER A 13 -56.66 75.47 -28.68
C SER A 13 -57.79 75.23 -29.70
N GLY A 14 -57.44 74.51 -30.77
CA GLY A 14 -58.33 73.73 -31.62
C GLY A 14 -57.63 72.44 -32.10
N THR A 15 -58.25 71.30 -31.87
CA THR A 15 -57.73 69.92 -31.92
C THR A 15 -57.74 69.24 -33.30
N SER A 16 -56.59 68.61 -33.65
CA SER A 16 -56.37 67.28 -34.29
C SER A 16 -56.96 66.95 -35.69
N PRO A 17 -56.54 65.86 -36.40
CA PRO A 17 -55.35 64.99 -36.26
C PRO A 17 -54.60 64.73 -37.60
N ASP A 18 -53.29 64.39 -37.56
CA ASP A 18 -52.66 63.40 -38.44
C ASP A 18 -51.21 63.12 -37.96
N GLY A 19 -50.82 61.84 -37.92
CA GLY A 19 -49.56 61.35 -37.31
C GLY A 19 -48.26 61.77 -38.04
N PRO A 20 -47.05 61.32 -37.60
CA PRO A 20 -46.78 59.90 -37.31
C PRO A 20 -45.74 59.57 -36.19
N VAL A 21 -45.70 58.27 -35.86
CA VAL A 21 -44.65 57.46 -35.18
C VAL A 21 -44.54 57.53 -33.64
N PRO A 22 -44.96 56.48 -32.92
CA PRO A 22 -44.45 56.20 -31.58
C PRO A 22 -43.07 55.53 -31.69
N SER A 23 -42.06 56.15 -31.09
CA SER A 23 -40.80 55.52 -30.74
C SER A 23 -41.07 54.30 -29.87
N ALA A 24 -40.91 53.11 -30.44
CA ALA A 24 -40.87 51.87 -29.71
C ALA A 24 -39.63 51.90 -28.80
N GLU A 25 -39.82 52.15 -27.51
CA GLU A 25 -38.87 51.76 -26.48
C GLU A 25 -38.70 50.25 -26.57
N THR A 26 -37.68 49.82 -27.31
CA THR A 26 -37.16 48.47 -27.21
C THR A 26 -36.60 48.32 -25.81
N GLY A 27 -37.42 47.81 -24.90
CA GLY A 27 -36.97 47.21 -23.65
C GLY A 27 -36.03 46.06 -23.98
N SER A 28 -34.75 46.39 -24.17
CA SER A 28 -33.66 45.43 -24.21
C SER A 28 -33.64 44.78 -22.83
N THR A 29 -34.31 43.64 -22.70
CA THR A 29 -34.13 42.73 -21.59
C THR A 29 -32.68 42.26 -21.65
N ALA A 30 -31.83 42.99 -20.93
CA ALA A 30 -30.41 42.66 -20.81
C ALA A 30 -30.29 41.19 -20.44
N ALA A 31 -29.82 40.37 -21.39
CA ALA A 31 -29.60 38.95 -21.17
C ALA A 31 -28.85 38.78 -19.85
N PRO A 32 -29.30 37.91 -18.93
CA PRO A 32 -28.76 37.84 -17.59
C PRO A 32 -27.24 37.66 -17.67
N ARG A 33 -26.51 38.67 -17.18
CA ARG A 33 -25.04 38.70 -17.20
C ARG A 33 -24.53 37.39 -16.61
N ARG A 34 -23.98 36.54 -17.48
CA ARG A 34 -23.37 35.26 -17.12
C ARG A 34 -22.47 35.50 -15.88
N PRO A 35 -22.72 34.85 -14.73
CA PRO A 35 -21.99 35.14 -13.51
C PRO A 35 -20.49 34.99 -13.77
N GLY A 36 -19.69 35.94 -13.31
CA GLY A 36 -18.24 35.94 -13.52
C GLY A 36 -17.61 34.61 -13.06
N ARG A 37 -16.50 34.20 -13.70
CA ARG A 37 -15.82 32.92 -13.44
C ARG A 37 -15.64 32.65 -11.94
N LEU A 38 -15.29 33.68 -11.16
CA LEU A 38 -15.12 33.62 -9.70
C LEU A 38 -16.39 33.26 -8.91
N ARG A 39 -17.56 33.79 -9.29
CA ARG A 39 -18.84 33.44 -8.65
C ARG A 39 -19.27 32.02 -8.99
N ARG A 40 -18.99 31.55 -10.20
CA ARG A 40 -19.26 30.17 -10.62
C ARG A 40 -18.36 29.18 -9.88
N THR A 41 -17.07 29.48 -9.76
CA THR A 41 -16.12 28.63 -9.03
C THR A 41 -16.44 28.59 -7.54
N ALA A 42 -16.81 29.72 -6.93
CA ALA A 42 -17.24 29.75 -5.52
C ALA A 42 -18.54 28.95 -5.28
N ALA A 43 -19.51 29.03 -6.20
CA ALA A 43 -20.74 28.25 -6.11
C ALA A 43 -20.48 26.74 -6.31
N LEU A 44 -19.59 26.37 -7.24
CA LEU A 44 -19.12 24.99 -7.43
C LEU A 44 -18.38 24.47 -6.18
N ALA A 45 -17.49 25.28 -5.61
CA ALA A 45 -16.74 24.92 -4.40
C ALA A 45 -17.68 24.67 -3.22
N ARG A 46 -18.67 25.54 -2.98
CA ARG A 46 -19.69 25.32 -1.93
C ARG A 46 -20.53 24.08 -2.16
N ARG A 47 -20.88 23.78 -3.42
CA ARG A 47 -21.66 22.57 -3.77
C ARG A 47 -20.87 21.28 -3.59
N GLU A 48 -19.57 21.28 -3.88
CA GLU A 48 -18.71 20.10 -3.75
C GLU A 48 -18.00 20.02 -2.38
N ALA A 49 -18.15 21.03 -1.51
CA ALA A 49 -17.48 21.09 -0.20
C ALA A 49 -17.86 19.91 0.70
N LEU A 50 -19.16 19.61 0.84
CA LEU A 50 -19.63 18.48 1.65
C LEU A 50 -19.05 17.15 1.11
N ARG A 51 -19.09 16.96 -0.21
CA ARG A 51 -18.56 15.76 -0.86
C ARG A 51 -17.05 15.63 -0.66
N THR A 52 -16.32 16.73 -0.80
CA THR A 52 -14.87 16.77 -0.56
C THR A 52 -14.57 16.44 0.89
N GLY A 53 -15.33 17.00 1.84
CA GLY A 53 -15.23 16.66 3.27
C GLY A 53 -15.49 15.18 3.55
N LEU A 54 -16.54 14.61 2.96
CA LEU A 54 -16.83 13.17 3.08
C LEU A 54 -15.75 12.29 2.45
N ALA A 55 -15.18 12.71 1.31
CA ALA A 55 -14.05 12.01 0.69
C ALA A 55 -12.83 12.01 1.62
N VAL A 56 -12.51 13.16 2.22
CA VAL A 56 -11.42 13.29 3.21
C VAL A 56 -11.64 12.37 4.40
N VAL A 57 -12.83 12.42 5.02
CA VAL A 57 -13.15 11.55 6.17
C VAL A 57 -13.07 10.08 5.80
N SER A 58 -13.51 9.70 4.60
CA SER A 58 -13.44 8.31 4.12
C SER A 58 -11.99 7.87 3.88
N GLY A 59 -11.13 8.75 3.38
CA GLY A 59 -9.69 8.49 3.25
C GLY A 59 -9.00 8.31 4.60
N LEU A 60 -9.32 9.17 5.59
CA LEU A 60 -8.85 9.00 6.96
C LEU A 60 -9.31 7.65 7.55
N ALA A 61 -10.58 7.28 7.33
CA ALA A 61 -11.11 6.00 7.77
C ALA A 61 -10.37 4.82 7.13
N LEU A 62 -10.01 4.90 5.83
CA LEU A 62 -9.16 3.89 5.20
C LEU A 62 -7.78 3.80 5.87
N GLY A 63 -7.17 4.94 6.23
CA GLY A 63 -5.89 4.96 6.95
C GLY A 63 -5.95 4.23 8.29
N LEU A 64 -7.07 4.36 9.01
CA LEU A 64 -7.33 3.64 10.27
C LEU A 64 -7.60 2.14 10.09
N ALA A 65 -7.82 1.67 8.86
CA ALA A 65 -7.95 0.24 8.59
C ALA A 65 -6.60 -0.50 8.65
N PHE A 66 -5.47 0.24 8.57
CA PHE A 66 -4.13 -0.33 8.62
C PHE A 66 -3.57 -0.32 10.06
N PRO A 67 -2.58 -1.18 10.35
CA PRO A 67 -1.81 -1.05 11.58
C PRO A 67 -1.16 0.35 11.71
N PRO A 68 -1.05 0.87 12.95
CA PRO A 68 -1.27 0.18 14.22
C PRO A 68 -2.74 0.16 14.70
N TYR A 69 -3.68 0.73 13.95
CA TYR A 69 -5.09 0.82 14.35
C TYR A 69 -5.88 -0.46 14.04
N ASP A 70 -5.58 -1.07 12.89
CA ASP A 70 -6.08 -2.40 12.46
C ASP A 70 -7.63 -2.51 12.44
N LEU A 71 -8.33 -1.40 12.19
CA LEU A 71 -9.80 -1.35 12.12
C LEU A 71 -10.29 -1.75 10.72
N TRP A 72 -10.01 -2.99 10.31
CA TRP A 72 -10.25 -3.48 8.94
C TRP A 72 -11.64 -3.19 8.35
N PRO A 73 -12.78 -3.18 9.11
CA PRO A 73 -14.09 -2.89 8.52
C PRO A 73 -14.19 -1.48 7.92
N LEU A 74 -13.35 -0.55 8.38
CA LEU A 74 -13.29 0.80 7.80
C LEU A 74 -12.82 0.79 6.34
N SER A 75 -12.08 -0.25 5.91
CA SER A 75 -11.73 -0.41 4.49
C SER A 75 -12.98 -0.61 3.62
N LEU A 76 -13.96 -1.40 4.07
CA LEU A 76 -15.24 -1.60 3.38
C LEU A 76 -16.05 -0.30 3.30
N VAL A 77 -16.12 0.42 4.42
CA VAL A 77 -16.84 1.71 4.51
C VAL A 77 -16.20 2.73 3.58
N ALA A 78 -14.87 2.82 3.57
CA ALA A 78 -14.14 3.78 2.75
C ALA A 78 -14.31 3.49 1.24
N VAL A 79 -14.23 2.22 0.82
CA VAL A 79 -14.49 1.84 -0.58
C VAL A 79 -15.95 2.12 -0.97
N ALA A 80 -16.90 1.80 -0.10
CA ALA A 80 -18.32 2.08 -0.33
C ALA A 80 -18.56 3.59 -0.49
N ALA A 81 -17.99 4.39 0.40
CA ALA A 81 -18.10 5.85 0.35
C ALA A 81 -17.48 6.42 -0.92
N LEU A 82 -16.25 6.04 -1.30
CA LEU A 82 -15.62 6.52 -2.53
C LEU A 82 -16.45 6.14 -3.78
N SER A 83 -16.99 4.92 -3.80
CA SER A 83 -17.88 4.44 -4.87
C SER A 83 -19.16 5.28 -4.98
N LEU A 84 -19.82 5.58 -3.85
CA LEU A 84 -21.01 6.42 -3.82
C LEU A 84 -20.70 7.87 -4.21
N LEU A 85 -19.61 8.43 -3.68
CA LEU A 85 -19.23 9.82 -3.95
C LEU A 85 -18.90 10.01 -5.43
N THR A 86 -18.30 9.03 -6.11
CA THR A 86 -17.96 9.11 -7.55
C THR A 86 -19.12 8.76 -8.49
N ARG A 87 -20.17 8.09 -7.99
CA ARG A 87 -21.31 7.62 -8.80
C ARG A 87 -22.06 8.74 -9.51
N GLY A 88 -22.26 8.58 -10.82
CA GLY A 88 -23.03 9.50 -11.66
C GLY A 88 -22.31 10.84 -11.93
N ARG A 89 -21.02 10.94 -11.62
CA ARG A 89 -20.25 12.18 -11.75
C ARG A 89 -19.49 12.24 -13.05
N THR A 90 -18.90 13.40 -13.31
CA THR A 90 -17.94 13.57 -14.42
C THR A 90 -16.59 12.99 -14.02
N VAL A 91 -15.80 12.56 -15.00
CA VAL A 91 -14.43 12.05 -14.78
C VAL A 91 -13.57 13.04 -14.00
N ARG A 92 -13.70 14.35 -14.27
CA ARG A 92 -12.98 15.41 -13.55
C ARG A 92 -13.39 15.53 -12.08
N GLN A 93 -14.69 15.44 -11.78
CA GLN A 93 -15.17 15.43 -10.39
C GLN A 93 -14.76 14.15 -9.67
N GLY A 94 -14.77 13.02 -10.38
CA GLY A 94 -14.25 11.75 -9.89
C GLY A 94 -12.79 11.84 -9.51
N ALA A 95 -11.96 12.41 -10.39
CA ALA A 95 -10.54 12.64 -10.15
C ALA A 95 -10.30 13.45 -8.87
N TRP A 96 -10.96 14.60 -8.74
CA TRP A 96 -10.85 15.42 -7.52
C TRP A 96 -11.29 14.68 -6.26
N THR A 97 -12.37 13.89 -6.34
CA THR A 97 -12.83 13.08 -5.19
C THR A 97 -11.81 12.01 -4.82
N GLY A 98 -11.21 11.36 -5.82
CA GLY A 98 -10.13 10.41 -5.63
C GLY A 98 -8.91 11.05 -4.97
N PHE A 99 -8.50 12.24 -5.41
CA PHE A 99 -7.41 13.00 -4.78
C PHE A 99 -7.73 13.37 -3.33
N ALA A 100 -8.92 13.95 -3.09
CA ALA A 100 -9.36 14.35 -1.74
C ALA A 100 -9.53 13.17 -0.78
N PHE A 101 -9.78 11.97 -1.30
CA PHE A 101 -9.78 10.72 -0.55
C PHE A 101 -8.35 10.19 -0.32
N GLY A 102 -7.55 10.11 -1.37
CA GLY A 102 -6.24 9.46 -1.35
C GLY A 102 -5.20 10.23 -0.53
N LEU A 103 -5.20 11.56 -0.59
CA LEU A 103 -4.21 12.38 0.12
C LEU A 103 -4.26 12.18 1.65
N PRO A 104 -5.40 12.35 2.35
CA PRO A 104 -5.46 12.10 3.79
C PRO A 104 -5.23 10.63 4.15
N PHE A 105 -5.62 9.69 3.28
CA PHE A 105 -5.31 8.27 3.45
C PHE A 105 -3.80 8.04 3.55
N PHE A 106 -3.04 8.48 2.53
CA PHE A 106 -1.59 8.28 2.51
C PHE A 106 -0.86 9.13 3.56
N LEU A 107 -1.36 10.32 3.92
CA LEU A 107 -0.77 11.12 5.00
C LEU A 107 -0.83 10.41 6.35
N ILE A 108 -1.91 9.68 6.65
CA ILE A 108 -1.99 8.84 7.86
C ILE A 108 -1.10 7.60 7.70
N LEU A 109 -1.27 6.87 6.60
CA LEU A 109 -0.59 5.60 6.37
C LEU A 109 0.94 5.75 6.42
N LEU A 110 1.46 6.82 5.81
CA LEU A 110 2.89 7.09 5.60
C LEU A 110 3.44 8.10 6.59
N LYS A 111 2.69 8.45 7.64
CA LYS A 111 3.14 9.36 8.70
C LYS A 111 4.48 8.92 9.30
N TRP A 112 4.77 7.62 9.34
CA TRP A 112 6.02 7.07 9.85
C TRP A 112 7.27 7.61 9.11
N LEU A 113 7.15 8.06 7.87
CA LEU A 113 8.25 8.70 7.12
C LEU A 113 8.67 10.06 7.68
N HIS A 114 7.95 10.63 8.67
CA HIS A 114 8.33 11.91 9.28
C HIS A 114 9.72 11.88 9.92
N VAL A 115 10.23 10.68 10.27
CA VAL A 115 11.60 10.49 10.76
C VAL A 115 12.63 10.90 9.70
N VAL A 116 12.32 10.70 8.42
CA VAL A 116 13.14 11.17 7.27
C VAL A 116 12.85 12.65 6.98
N GLY A 117 11.59 13.05 7.04
CA GLY A 117 11.15 14.43 6.90
C GLY A 117 9.68 14.54 6.46
N TRP A 118 9.00 15.60 6.91
CA TRP A 118 7.61 15.86 6.53
C TRP A 118 7.41 16.15 5.04
N ASP A 119 8.44 16.67 4.38
CA ASP A 119 8.46 16.84 2.93
C ASP A 119 8.45 15.49 2.19
N ALA A 120 9.12 14.46 2.72
CA ALA A 120 9.04 13.10 2.19
C ALA A 120 7.64 12.49 2.41
N VAL A 121 7.06 12.68 3.61
CA VAL A 121 5.68 12.26 3.91
C VAL A 121 4.71 12.87 2.91
N VAL A 122 4.74 14.20 2.76
CA VAL A 122 3.82 14.93 1.87
C VAL A 122 4.09 14.59 0.41
N GLY A 123 5.36 14.56 -0.02
CA GLY A 123 5.74 14.28 -1.39
C GLY A 123 5.30 12.90 -1.85
N LEU A 124 5.60 11.87 -1.06
CA LEU A 124 5.16 10.50 -1.36
C LEU A 124 3.64 10.38 -1.25
N SER A 125 3.00 10.95 -0.23
CA SER A 125 1.54 10.90 -0.10
C SER A 125 0.81 11.54 -1.28
N VAL A 126 1.35 12.64 -1.83
CA VAL A 126 0.81 13.27 -3.04
C VAL A 126 1.00 12.35 -4.24
N ALA A 127 2.19 11.77 -4.44
CA ALA A 127 2.47 10.87 -5.54
C ALA A 127 1.52 9.64 -5.52
N GLU A 128 1.38 9.00 -4.37
CA GLU A 128 0.49 7.87 -4.16
C GLU A 128 -0.99 8.26 -4.37
N ALA A 129 -1.41 9.44 -3.89
CA ALA A 129 -2.76 9.95 -4.10
C ALA A 129 -3.10 10.23 -5.58
N LEU A 130 -2.12 10.38 -6.47
CA LEU A 130 -2.38 10.50 -7.91
C LEU A 130 -2.92 9.20 -8.50
N PHE A 131 -2.49 8.03 -8.03
CA PHE A 131 -3.09 6.76 -8.45
C PHE A 131 -4.55 6.65 -8.03
N VAL A 132 -4.88 7.10 -6.81
CA VAL A 132 -6.26 7.15 -6.31
C VAL A 132 -7.09 8.24 -7.02
N THR A 133 -6.44 9.30 -7.51
CA THR A 133 -7.05 10.30 -8.40
C THR A 133 -7.51 9.64 -9.71
N LEU A 134 -6.64 8.82 -10.32
CA LEU A 134 -6.99 8.07 -11.53
C LEU A 134 -8.10 7.05 -11.25
N LEU A 135 -8.05 6.36 -10.10
CA LEU A 135 -9.14 5.49 -9.64
C LEU A 135 -10.46 6.25 -9.55
N GLY A 136 -10.49 7.40 -8.86
CA GLY A 136 -11.70 8.20 -8.72
C GLY A 136 -12.29 8.66 -10.06
N ALA A 137 -11.42 8.99 -11.01
CA ALA A 137 -11.79 9.33 -12.38
C ALA A 137 -12.43 8.13 -13.12
N ALA A 138 -11.81 6.96 -13.01
CA ALA A 138 -12.26 5.70 -13.60
C ALA A 138 -13.59 5.23 -12.99
N LEU A 139 -13.73 5.27 -11.67
CA LEU A 139 -14.97 4.96 -10.95
C LEU A 139 -16.13 5.86 -11.42
N ALA A 140 -15.89 7.17 -11.56
CA ALA A 140 -16.91 8.08 -12.06
C ALA A 140 -17.33 7.73 -13.51
N GLY A 141 -16.36 7.43 -14.37
CA GLY A 141 -16.60 7.05 -15.77
C GLY A 141 -17.37 5.74 -15.92
N THR A 142 -17.05 4.73 -15.11
CA THR A 142 -17.61 3.37 -15.19
C THR A 142 -18.86 3.17 -14.35
N SER A 143 -19.18 4.10 -13.44
CA SER A 143 -20.35 4.00 -12.54
C SER A 143 -21.72 3.84 -13.22
N ARG A 144 -21.80 4.15 -14.52
CA ARG A 144 -23.01 4.02 -15.35
C ARG A 144 -23.13 2.66 -16.05
N LEU A 145 -22.08 1.86 -16.06
CA LEU A 145 -22.11 0.53 -16.65
C LEU A 145 -22.98 -0.42 -15.80
N PRO A 146 -23.63 -1.43 -16.41
CA PRO A 146 -24.23 -2.51 -15.66
C PRO A 146 -23.15 -3.24 -14.85
N ALA A 147 -23.51 -3.83 -13.71
CA ALA A 147 -22.58 -4.50 -12.80
C ALA A 147 -21.38 -3.62 -12.35
N TRP A 148 -21.58 -2.31 -12.26
CA TRP A 148 -20.53 -1.37 -11.83
C TRP A 148 -19.75 -1.74 -10.55
N PRO A 149 -20.30 -2.48 -9.55
CA PRO A 149 -19.50 -2.90 -8.41
C PRO A 149 -18.32 -3.81 -8.78
N VAL A 150 -18.48 -4.65 -9.80
CA VAL A 150 -17.41 -5.53 -10.31
C VAL A 150 -16.32 -4.70 -10.96
N TRP A 151 -16.68 -3.74 -11.82
CA TRP A 151 -15.70 -2.84 -12.44
C TRP A 151 -14.97 -2.00 -11.40
N ALA A 152 -15.67 -1.53 -10.36
CA ALA A 152 -15.05 -0.79 -9.26
C ALA A 152 -13.99 -1.63 -8.52
N ALA A 153 -14.27 -2.90 -8.27
CA ALA A 153 -13.33 -3.83 -7.65
C ALA A 153 -12.10 -4.10 -8.53
N CYS A 154 -12.31 -4.36 -9.83
CA CYS A 154 -11.23 -4.54 -10.80
C CYS A 154 -10.36 -3.28 -10.94
N LEU A 155 -10.96 -2.09 -10.90
CA LEU A 155 -10.23 -0.81 -10.95
C LEU A 155 -9.39 -0.56 -9.70
N TRP A 156 -9.84 -1.03 -8.53
CA TRP A 156 -9.04 -1.01 -7.30
C TRP A 156 -7.78 -1.86 -7.45
N VAL A 157 -7.91 -3.08 -8.00
CA VAL A 157 -6.74 -3.91 -8.31
C VAL A 157 -5.87 -3.24 -9.37
N ALA A 158 -6.45 -2.66 -10.43
CA ALA A 158 -5.69 -2.00 -11.50
C ALA A 158 -4.84 -0.83 -11.01
N GLN A 159 -5.33 -0.03 -10.05
CA GLN A 159 -4.55 1.08 -9.51
C GLN A 159 -3.45 0.59 -8.57
N GLU A 160 -3.70 -0.46 -7.77
CA GLU A 160 -2.64 -1.09 -6.96
C GLU A 160 -1.57 -1.69 -7.87
N TRP A 161 -1.95 -2.48 -8.88
CA TRP A 161 -1.03 -3.03 -9.88
C TRP A 161 -0.08 -1.99 -10.49
N ALA A 162 -0.61 -0.80 -10.82
CA ALA A 162 0.20 0.28 -11.38
C ALA A 162 1.13 0.94 -10.35
N ARG A 163 0.60 1.20 -9.14
CA ARG A 163 1.29 1.87 -8.04
C ARG A 163 2.40 1.02 -7.44
N ASP A 164 2.18 -0.30 -7.40
CA ASP A 164 3.12 -1.30 -6.92
C ASP A 164 4.34 -1.45 -7.87
N ARG A 165 4.31 -0.86 -9.07
CA ARG A 165 5.38 -0.95 -10.10
C ARG A 165 5.95 0.38 -10.58
N LEU A 166 5.21 1.47 -10.42
CA LEU A 166 5.55 2.77 -11.00
C LEU A 166 5.53 3.89 -9.96
N PRO A 167 6.48 4.85 -10.01
CA PRO A 167 7.79 4.79 -10.67
C PRO A 167 8.84 4.04 -9.81
N PHE A 168 10.02 3.77 -10.36
CA PHE A 168 11.20 3.24 -9.64
C PHE A 168 10.99 1.89 -8.93
N GLY A 169 10.22 0.99 -9.53
CA GLY A 169 9.85 -0.28 -8.89
C GLY A 169 8.59 -0.19 -8.04
N GLY A 170 8.00 1.00 -7.89
CA GLY A 170 6.69 1.21 -7.26
C GLY A 170 6.71 1.19 -5.73
N PHE A 171 5.52 1.30 -5.13
CA PHE A 171 5.35 1.41 -3.69
C PHE A 171 4.07 0.69 -3.21
N PRO A 172 4.15 -0.61 -2.88
CA PRO A 172 2.99 -1.45 -2.58
C PRO A 172 2.33 -1.21 -1.21
N TRP A 173 2.76 -0.19 -0.46
CA TRP A 173 2.16 0.15 0.83
C TRP A 173 0.71 0.59 0.67
N GLY A 174 -0.19 0.24 1.59
CA GLY A 174 -1.57 0.74 1.54
C GLY A 174 -2.51 -0.02 0.60
N ARG A 175 -2.12 -1.20 0.11
CA ARG A 175 -3.04 -2.12 -0.57
C ARG A 175 -4.15 -2.58 0.37
N LEU A 176 -5.38 -2.71 -0.12
CA LEU A 176 -6.52 -3.15 0.70
C LEU A 176 -6.28 -4.52 1.35
N ALA A 177 -5.52 -5.38 0.67
CA ALA A 177 -5.05 -6.66 1.20
C ALA A 177 -4.29 -6.54 2.53
N PHE A 178 -3.41 -5.55 2.67
CA PHE A 178 -2.59 -5.37 3.88
C PHE A 178 -3.35 -4.74 5.05
N ALA A 179 -4.54 -4.18 4.82
CA ALA A 179 -5.49 -3.83 5.88
C ALA A 179 -6.35 -5.03 6.34
N ASN A 180 -6.28 -6.17 5.64
CA ASN A 180 -7.16 -7.31 5.82
C ASN A 180 -6.37 -8.60 6.09
N THR A 181 -5.50 -8.56 7.11
CA THR A 181 -4.56 -9.65 7.45
C THR A 181 -5.01 -10.47 8.66
N GLY A 182 -6.18 -10.16 9.20
CA GLY A 182 -6.88 -10.87 10.27
C GLY A 182 -8.40 -10.80 10.12
N SER A 183 -8.88 -10.71 8.88
CA SER A 183 -10.29 -10.55 8.56
C SER A 183 -10.84 -11.78 7.82
N PRO A 184 -12.18 -11.88 7.60
CA PRO A 184 -12.75 -12.95 6.80
C PRO A 184 -12.22 -13.03 5.36
N PHE A 185 -11.55 -11.97 4.86
CA PHE A 185 -10.95 -11.95 3.53
C PHE A 185 -9.55 -12.58 3.48
N THR A 186 -8.83 -12.65 4.61
CA THR A 186 -7.43 -13.14 4.64
C THR A 186 -7.25 -14.50 3.94
N PRO A 187 -8.12 -15.52 4.17
CA PRO A 187 -7.95 -16.83 3.53
C PRO A 187 -7.96 -16.79 1.99
N LEU A 188 -8.60 -15.79 1.37
CA LEU A 188 -8.61 -15.63 -0.09
C LEU A 188 -7.21 -15.42 -0.66
N ALA A 189 -6.24 -14.97 0.16
CA ALA A 189 -4.85 -14.86 -0.24
C ALA A 189 -4.27 -16.20 -0.72
N ALA A 190 -4.70 -17.34 -0.15
CA ALA A 190 -4.25 -18.67 -0.58
C ALA A 190 -4.77 -19.09 -1.96
N LEU A 191 -5.74 -18.36 -2.53
CA LEU A 191 -6.32 -18.65 -3.85
C LEU A 191 -5.77 -17.77 -4.97
N GLY A 192 -5.54 -16.50 -4.71
CA GLY A 192 -5.12 -15.53 -5.74
C GLY A 192 -4.29 -14.38 -5.20
N GLY A 193 -3.62 -14.60 -4.07
CA GLY A 193 -2.72 -13.64 -3.45
C GLY A 193 -3.39 -12.39 -2.91
N ALA A 194 -2.54 -11.41 -2.59
CA ALA A 194 -2.98 -10.07 -2.22
C ALA A 194 -3.99 -9.43 -3.21
N PRO A 195 -3.85 -9.57 -4.56
CA PRO A 195 -4.79 -9.00 -5.52
C PRO A 195 -6.24 -9.50 -5.34
N LEU A 196 -6.43 -10.78 -5.03
CA LEU A 196 -7.77 -11.34 -4.82
C LEU A 196 -8.40 -10.83 -3.51
N VAL A 197 -7.60 -10.63 -2.46
CA VAL A 197 -8.06 -10.01 -1.21
C VAL A 197 -8.50 -8.57 -1.47
N THR A 198 -7.67 -7.77 -2.17
CA THR A 198 -8.04 -6.40 -2.60
C THR A 198 -9.34 -6.41 -3.38
N PHE A 199 -9.48 -7.31 -4.35
CA PHE A 199 -10.70 -7.43 -5.15
C PHE A 199 -11.93 -7.73 -4.29
N ALA A 200 -11.85 -8.71 -3.38
CA ALA A 200 -12.97 -9.11 -2.55
C ALA A 200 -13.43 -8.00 -1.58
N VAL A 201 -12.47 -7.29 -0.95
CA VAL A 201 -12.73 -6.13 -0.10
C VAL A 201 -13.38 -5.01 -0.93
N ALA A 202 -12.81 -4.71 -2.09
CA ALA A 202 -13.32 -3.65 -2.96
C ALA A 202 -14.71 -3.96 -3.52
N LEU A 203 -14.94 -5.22 -3.92
CA LEU A 203 -16.24 -5.71 -4.40
C LEU A 203 -17.29 -5.63 -3.30
N THR A 204 -16.95 -6.07 -2.09
CA THR A 204 -17.85 -5.98 -0.93
C THR A 204 -18.23 -4.52 -0.65
N GLY A 205 -17.25 -3.62 -0.57
CA GLY A 205 -17.53 -2.18 -0.40
C GLY A 205 -18.40 -1.60 -1.52
N ALA A 206 -18.12 -1.95 -2.78
CA ALA A 206 -18.90 -1.46 -3.91
C ALA A 206 -20.33 -2.05 -3.96
N LEU A 207 -20.53 -3.29 -3.53
CA LEU A 207 -21.85 -3.92 -3.39
C LEU A 207 -22.66 -3.30 -2.24
N LEU A 208 -22.01 -2.99 -1.11
CA LEU A 208 -22.64 -2.24 -0.02
C LEU A 208 -23.06 -0.84 -0.48
N ALA A 209 -22.23 -0.18 -1.30
CA ALA A 209 -22.60 1.06 -1.96
C ALA A 209 -23.79 0.90 -2.93
N ALA A 210 -23.85 -0.19 -3.70
CA ALA A 210 -24.99 -0.49 -4.56
C ALA A 210 -26.28 -0.67 -3.74
N CYS A 211 -26.22 -1.46 -2.66
CA CYS A 211 -27.33 -1.63 -1.72
C CYS A 211 -27.78 -0.26 -1.16
N ALA A 212 -26.86 0.54 -0.61
CA ALA A 212 -27.19 1.86 -0.07
C ALA A 212 -27.84 2.80 -1.11
N ALA A 213 -27.33 2.81 -2.35
CA ALA A 213 -27.90 3.62 -3.43
C ALA A 213 -29.32 3.16 -3.81
N THR A 214 -29.57 1.85 -3.85
CA THR A 214 -30.91 1.30 -4.13
C THR A 214 -31.90 1.59 -3.00
N LEU A 215 -31.49 1.45 -1.74
CA LEU A 215 -32.30 1.79 -0.57
C LEU A 215 -32.64 3.28 -0.50
N TRP A 216 -31.71 4.15 -0.90
CA TRP A 216 -31.99 5.58 -0.99
C TRP A 216 -33.05 5.87 -2.06
N GLY A 217 -32.94 5.27 -3.24
CA GLY A 217 -33.92 5.43 -4.32
C GLY A 217 -35.31 4.87 -3.99
N LEU A 218 -35.40 3.90 -3.08
CA LEU A 218 -36.66 3.37 -2.53
C LEU A 218 -37.39 4.41 -1.68
N ARG A 219 -36.67 5.12 -0.81
CA ARG A 219 -37.24 6.16 0.07
C ARG A 219 -37.92 7.28 -0.71
N GLU A 220 -37.41 7.61 -1.90
CA GLU A 220 -37.96 8.69 -2.73
C GLU A 220 -39.17 8.26 -3.58
N LYS A 221 -39.34 6.97 -3.90
CA LYS A 221 -40.28 6.51 -4.94
C LYS A 221 -41.18 5.33 -4.54
N GLY A 222 -41.10 4.84 -3.30
CA GLY A 222 -42.16 4.06 -2.64
C GLY A 222 -42.56 2.69 -3.23
N SER A 223 -41.70 2.00 -3.97
CA SER A 223 -42.05 0.70 -4.60
C SER A 223 -41.25 -0.48 -4.04
N LEU A 224 -41.92 -1.42 -3.36
CA LEU A 224 -41.32 -2.61 -2.75
C LEU A 224 -40.55 -3.51 -3.75
N ASN A 225 -40.94 -3.52 -5.03
CA ASN A 225 -40.25 -4.29 -6.07
C ASN A 225 -38.80 -3.82 -6.34
N ARG A 226 -38.39 -2.65 -5.83
CA ARG A 226 -37.00 -2.18 -5.92
C ARG A 226 -36.14 -2.57 -4.71
N ALA A 227 -36.70 -3.29 -3.73
CA ALA A 227 -35.95 -3.83 -2.59
C ALA A 227 -35.15 -5.09 -2.97
N VAL A 228 -35.58 -5.84 -3.98
CA VAL A 228 -34.91 -7.07 -4.42
C VAL A 228 -33.45 -6.82 -4.83
N PRO A 229 -33.11 -5.83 -5.68
CA PRO A 229 -31.71 -5.55 -6.01
C PRO A 229 -30.85 -5.11 -4.81
N ALA A 230 -31.47 -4.49 -3.81
CA ALA A 230 -30.77 -4.10 -2.58
C ALA A 230 -30.40 -5.34 -1.74
N LEU A 231 -31.35 -6.27 -1.60
CA LEU A 231 -31.16 -7.53 -0.92
C LEU A 231 -30.17 -8.43 -1.66
N GLU A 232 -30.21 -8.47 -2.99
CA GLU A 232 -29.24 -9.20 -3.82
C GLU A 232 -27.82 -8.63 -3.64
N ALA A 233 -27.66 -7.31 -3.71
CA ALA A 233 -26.36 -6.67 -3.50
C ALA A 233 -25.82 -6.92 -2.09
N PHE A 234 -26.67 -6.85 -1.08
CA PHE A 234 -26.30 -7.16 0.30
C PHE A 234 -25.96 -8.65 0.49
N GLY A 235 -26.78 -9.55 -0.05
CA GLY A 235 -26.56 -10.99 -0.01
C GLY A 235 -25.25 -11.39 -0.69
N LEU A 236 -24.93 -10.78 -1.83
CA LEU A 236 -23.66 -11.00 -2.51
C LEU A 236 -22.48 -10.40 -1.72
N ALA A 237 -22.62 -9.23 -1.11
CA ALA A 237 -21.59 -8.66 -0.24
C ALA A 237 -21.30 -9.58 0.96
N ALA A 238 -22.35 -10.13 1.59
CA ALA A 238 -22.23 -11.09 2.67
C ALA A 238 -21.58 -12.40 2.18
N ALA A 239 -21.97 -12.91 1.01
CA ALA A 239 -21.40 -14.11 0.42
C ALA A 239 -19.89 -13.94 0.12
N VAL A 240 -19.47 -12.81 -0.45
CA VAL A 240 -18.05 -12.50 -0.71
C VAL A 240 -17.27 -12.36 0.60
N THR A 241 -17.85 -11.72 1.62
CA THR A 241 -17.21 -11.59 2.95
C THR A 241 -17.01 -12.94 3.62
N LEU A 242 -17.99 -13.84 3.50
CA LEU A 242 -17.95 -15.17 4.11
C LEU A 242 -17.21 -16.21 3.24
N ALA A 243 -16.85 -15.87 2.00
CA ALA A 243 -16.18 -16.79 1.09
C ALA A 243 -14.86 -17.34 1.67
N GLY A 244 -14.10 -16.52 2.41
CA GLY A 244 -12.86 -16.95 3.05
C GLY A 244 -13.06 -18.07 4.10
N ALA A 245 -14.24 -18.20 4.71
CA ALA A 245 -14.51 -19.22 5.72
C ALA A 245 -14.52 -20.65 5.15
N VAL A 246 -14.70 -20.81 3.83
CA VAL A 246 -14.67 -22.11 3.14
C VAL A 246 -13.39 -22.33 2.35
N VAL A 247 -12.46 -21.37 2.35
CA VAL A 247 -11.17 -21.51 1.65
C VAL A 247 -10.25 -22.39 2.47
N PRO A 248 -9.71 -23.47 1.89
CA PRO A 248 -8.71 -24.28 2.58
C PRO A 248 -7.40 -23.50 2.68
N VAL A 249 -6.94 -23.30 3.92
CA VAL A 249 -5.60 -22.75 4.20
C VAL A 249 -4.74 -23.92 4.71
N PRO A 250 -3.92 -24.55 3.84
CA PRO A 250 -3.17 -25.74 4.21
C PRO A 250 -2.02 -25.37 5.16
N THR A 251 -2.09 -25.88 6.40
CA THR A 251 -1.12 -25.58 7.46
C THR A 251 -0.36 -26.79 7.98
N LYS A 252 -0.77 -28.01 7.62
CA LYS A 252 -0.13 -29.25 8.05
C LYS A 252 1.28 -29.34 7.48
N ALA A 253 2.23 -29.93 8.20
CA ALA A 253 3.57 -30.19 7.68
C ALA A 253 4.07 -31.50 8.26
N ASP A 254 4.78 -32.27 7.44
CA ASP A 254 5.40 -33.53 7.87
C ASP A 254 6.74 -33.27 8.56
N ASP A 255 7.42 -32.20 8.17
CA ASP A 255 8.69 -31.77 8.73
C ASP A 255 8.56 -30.47 9.55
N THR A 256 9.40 -30.36 10.58
CA THR A 256 9.55 -29.12 11.36
C THR A 256 11.02 -28.85 11.64
N VAL A 257 11.37 -27.59 11.88
CA VAL A 257 12.69 -27.18 12.33
C VAL A 257 12.59 -26.32 13.59
N ASP A 258 13.45 -26.56 14.56
CA ASP A 258 13.56 -25.74 15.77
C ASP A 258 14.52 -24.56 15.50
N ILE A 259 14.02 -23.33 15.54
CA ILE A 259 14.79 -22.12 15.23
C ILE A 259 14.98 -21.27 16.48
N ALA A 260 16.01 -20.41 16.46
CA ALA A 260 16.10 -19.25 17.35
C ALA A 260 16.25 -17.95 16.56
N VAL A 261 15.46 -16.94 16.90
CA VAL A 261 15.52 -15.59 16.33
C VAL A 261 16.14 -14.65 17.35
N VAL A 262 17.22 -13.96 16.97
CA VAL A 262 17.99 -13.09 17.89
C VAL A 262 17.74 -11.62 17.58
N GLN A 263 17.05 -10.94 18.49
CA GLN A 263 16.86 -9.49 18.46
C GLN A 263 17.87 -8.82 19.39
N GLY A 264 18.95 -8.28 18.81
CA GLY A 264 20.05 -7.62 19.53
C GLY A 264 19.67 -6.26 20.09
N ASN A 265 18.68 -5.58 19.50
CA ASN A 265 18.23 -4.24 19.86
C ASN A 265 19.26 -3.13 19.58
N VAL A 266 18.77 -1.89 19.52
CA VAL A 266 19.57 -0.66 19.45
C VAL A 266 19.19 0.28 20.60
N GLN A 267 20.11 1.17 21.00
CA GLN A 267 19.88 2.05 22.15
C GLN A 267 18.85 3.16 21.88
N GLN A 268 18.72 3.62 20.64
CA GLN A 268 17.77 4.68 20.24
C GLN A 268 17.22 4.45 18.82
N PRO A 269 15.93 4.74 18.57
CA PRO A 269 15.36 4.78 17.22
C PRO A 269 15.91 5.94 16.37
N GLY A 270 15.71 5.86 15.06
CA GLY A 270 15.96 6.96 14.11
C GLY A 270 17.19 6.75 13.23
N MET A 271 17.48 7.69 12.32
CA MET A 271 18.53 7.53 11.30
C MET A 271 19.96 7.34 11.85
N ASP A 272 20.21 7.69 13.12
CA ASP A 272 21.52 7.58 13.77
C ASP A 272 21.67 6.28 14.60
N PHE A 273 20.77 5.30 14.40
CA PHE A 273 20.72 4.07 15.21
C PHE A 273 22.02 3.24 15.18
N LEU A 274 22.75 3.30 14.06
CA LEU A 274 24.02 2.59 13.85
C LEU A 274 25.04 2.92 14.96
N GLY A 275 25.01 4.12 15.54
CA GLY A 275 25.81 4.51 16.70
C GLY A 275 27.32 4.20 16.57
N ARG A 276 27.90 3.49 17.55
CA ARG A 276 29.32 3.11 17.52
C ARG A 276 29.49 1.84 16.68
N PRO A 277 30.50 1.78 15.78
CA PRO A 277 30.83 0.57 15.04
C PRO A 277 30.91 -0.65 15.96
N MET A 278 30.53 -1.83 15.45
CA MET A 278 30.49 -3.12 16.17
C MET A 278 29.38 -3.27 17.20
N ARG A 279 28.77 -2.19 17.69
CA ARG A 279 27.83 -2.28 18.82
C ARG A 279 26.59 -3.14 18.52
N ILE A 280 26.04 -3.01 17.31
CA ILE A 280 24.87 -3.80 16.91
C ILE A 280 25.27 -5.26 16.79
N LEU A 281 26.40 -5.53 16.12
CA LEU A 281 26.98 -6.86 16.01
C LEU A 281 27.21 -7.50 17.38
N ASP A 282 27.84 -6.76 18.30
CA ASP A 282 28.11 -7.22 19.66
C ASP A 282 26.82 -7.57 20.41
N ASN A 283 25.74 -6.80 20.22
CA ASN A 283 24.46 -7.11 20.86
C ASN A 283 23.88 -8.44 20.37
N HIS A 284 23.93 -8.72 19.06
CA HIS A 284 23.45 -9.99 18.48
C HIS A 284 24.35 -11.16 18.88
N ALA A 285 25.66 -10.97 18.81
CA ALA A 285 26.64 -11.96 19.20
C ALA A 285 26.52 -12.33 20.68
N THR A 286 26.44 -11.33 21.57
CA THR A 286 26.27 -11.54 23.03
C THR A 286 24.96 -12.23 23.36
N ALA A 287 23.86 -11.87 22.70
CA ALA A 287 22.57 -12.56 22.89
C ALA A 287 22.63 -14.03 22.44
N THR A 288 23.36 -14.31 21.36
CA THR A 288 23.58 -15.67 20.85
C THR A 288 24.45 -16.51 21.80
N GLU A 289 25.51 -15.92 22.34
CA GLU A 289 26.37 -16.57 23.34
C GLU A 289 25.64 -16.84 24.65
N LYS A 290 24.78 -15.92 25.08
CA LYS A 290 23.91 -16.12 26.24
C LYS A 290 22.96 -17.30 26.00
N LEU A 291 22.35 -17.40 24.81
CA LEU A 291 21.54 -18.56 24.43
C LEU A 291 22.38 -19.85 24.48
N ALA A 292 23.61 -19.83 23.97
CA ALA A 292 24.52 -20.98 24.03
C ALA A 292 24.83 -21.41 25.47
N ALA A 293 25.08 -20.44 26.36
CA ALA A 293 25.29 -20.69 27.78
C ALA A 293 24.04 -21.27 28.46
N ASP A 294 22.85 -20.77 28.12
CA ASP A 294 21.57 -21.29 28.62
C ASP A 294 21.31 -22.72 28.15
N ILE A 295 21.67 -23.06 26.91
CA ILE A 295 21.61 -24.43 26.38
C ILE A 295 22.56 -25.35 27.16
N LYS A 296 23.82 -24.94 27.36
CA LYS A 296 24.81 -25.72 28.11
C LYS A 296 24.38 -25.94 29.57
N ALA A 297 23.68 -24.97 30.16
CA ALA A 297 23.13 -25.05 31.51
C ALA A 297 21.78 -25.81 31.59
N GLY A 298 21.26 -26.32 30.47
CA GLY A 298 19.96 -27.01 30.42
C GLY A 298 18.74 -26.10 30.62
N ARG A 299 18.90 -24.78 30.53
CA ARG A 299 17.82 -23.78 30.67
C ARG A 299 17.07 -23.50 29.36
N ALA A 300 17.66 -23.87 28.23
CA ALA A 300 17.06 -23.72 26.90
C ALA A 300 17.31 -24.98 26.04
N LYS A 301 16.40 -25.23 25.10
CA LYS A 301 16.59 -26.27 24.09
C LYS A 301 17.55 -25.78 23.01
N LYS A 302 18.46 -26.65 22.55
CA LYS A 302 19.33 -26.35 21.41
C LYS A 302 18.48 -26.22 20.12
N PRO A 303 18.52 -25.08 19.39
CA PRO A 303 17.88 -24.96 18.09
C PRO A 303 18.69 -25.69 17.01
N ASP A 304 18.09 -25.93 15.86
CA ASP A 304 18.75 -26.46 14.66
C ASP A 304 19.48 -25.37 13.86
N LEU A 305 19.00 -24.12 13.95
CA LEU A 305 19.60 -22.94 13.32
C LEU A 305 19.23 -21.64 14.07
N VAL A 306 20.02 -20.59 13.87
CA VAL A 306 19.76 -19.24 14.40
C VAL A 306 19.59 -18.24 13.25
N ILE A 307 18.71 -17.25 13.45
CA ILE A 307 18.47 -16.17 12.48
C ILE A 307 18.78 -14.85 13.16
N TRP A 308 19.69 -14.09 12.55
CA TRP A 308 19.95 -12.69 12.87
C TRP A 308 19.22 -11.78 11.87
N PRO A 309 18.92 -10.53 12.23
CA PRO A 309 18.21 -9.59 11.37
C PRO A 309 19.11 -8.94 10.31
N GLU A 310 18.48 -8.15 9.44
CA GLU A 310 19.17 -7.31 8.44
C GLU A 310 20.14 -6.34 9.12
N ASN A 311 21.33 -6.18 8.54
CA ASN A 311 22.39 -5.31 9.07
C ASN A 311 22.71 -5.59 10.55
N SER A 312 22.61 -6.85 10.97
CA SER A 312 23.10 -7.31 12.28
C SER A 312 24.61 -7.15 12.42
N SER A 313 25.36 -7.21 11.31
CA SER A 313 26.70 -6.66 11.20
C SER A 313 26.66 -5.31 10.49
N ASP A 314 27.09 -4.25 11.19
CA ASP A 314 27.20 -2.89 10.67
C ASP A 314 28.51 -2.63 9.91
N LEU A 315 29.47 -3.56 10.01
CA LEU A 315 30.71 -3.60 9.24
C LEU A 315 30.72 -4.79 8.29
N ASP A 316 31.45 -4.63 7.18
CA ASP A 316 31.71 -5.72 6.24
C ASP A 316 32.60 -6.79 6.90
N PRO A 317 32.08 -8.00 7.18
CA PRO A 317 32.87 -9.02 7.85
C PRO A 317 34.03 -9.54 7.00
N PHE A 318 34.02 -9.34 5.67
CA PHE A 318 35.12 -9.77 4.80
C PHE A 318 36.25 -8.75 4.71
N GLN A 319 35.99 -7.49 5.05
CA GLN A 319 37.00 -6.42 5.07
C GLN A 319 37.54 -6.13 6.48
N TYR A 320 36.74 -6.39 7.52
CA TYR A 320 37.09 -6.07 8.90
C TYR A 320 37.23 -7.36 9.74
N PRO A 321 38.47 -7.83 10.01
CA PRO A 321 38.71 -9.09 10.74
C PRO A 321 38.01 -9.15 12.10
N GLN A 322 37.94 -8.03 12.82
CA GLN A 322 37.24 -7.94 14.10
C GLN A 322 35.73 -8.27 14.00
N ALA A 323 35.07 -7.91 12.89
CA ALA A 323 33.67 -8.25 12.66
C ALA A 323 33.52 -9.74 12.30
N TYR A 324 34.42 -10.25 11.44
CA TYR A 324 34.51 -11.68 11.14
C TYR A 324 34.64 -12.51 12.41
N ASP A 325 35.66 -12.21 13.22
CA ASP A 325 36.00 -12.98 14.42
C ASP A 325 34.86 -12.95 15.44
N ARG A 326 34.17 -11.80 15.58
CA ARG A 326 33.03 -11.67 16.48
C ARG A 326 31.83 -12.51 16.04
N ILE A 327 31.52 -12.53 14.74
CA ILE A 327 30.46 -13.39 14.21
C ILE A 327 30.86 -14.86 14.42
N ASP A 328 32.08 -15.21 14.03
CA ASP A 328 32.59 -16.58 14.08
C ASP A 328 32.64 -17.14 15.50
N GLU A 329 33.03 -16.33 16.49
CA GLU A 329 32.98 -16.67 17.91
C GLU A 329 31.56 -17.02 18.36
N ALA A 330 30.57 -16.17 18.06
CA ALA A 330 29.19 -16.39 18.45
C ALA A 330 28.57 -17.63 17.76
N VAL A 331 28.87 -17.83 16.48
CA VAL A 331 28.43 -19.00 15.70
C VAL A 331 29.05 -20.28 16.25
N LYS A 332 30.35 -20.27 16.57
CA LYS A 332 31.04 -21.41 17.21
C LYS A 332 30.50 -21.70 18.61
N ALA A 333 30.17 -20.67 19.39
CA ALA A 333 29.61 -20.81 20.73
C ALA A 333 28.24 -21.51 20.71
N ILE A 334 27.33 -21.10 19.82
CA ILE A 334 26.02 -21.77 19.69
C ILE A 334 26.12 -23.14 19.00
N GLY A 335 27.12 -23.32 18.12
CA GLY A 335 27.46 -24.61 17.52
C GLY A 335 26.39 -25.14 16.57
N VAL A 336 25.68 -24.23 15.89
CA VAL A 336 24.73 -24.49 14.79
C VAL A 336 24.84 -23.39 13.73
N PRO A 337 24.38 -23.62 12.49
CA PRO A 337 24.38 -22.59 11.45
C PRO A 337 23.56 -21.35 11.82
N VAL A 338 24.05 -20.18 11.41
CA VAL A 338 23.40 -18.89 11.64
C VAL A 338 23.21 -18.16 10.32
N LEU A 339 22.00 -17.66 10.04
CA LEU A 339 21.76 -16.72 8.95
C LEU A 339 22.06 -15.30 9.45
N VAL A 340 23.13 -14.69 8.96
CA VAL A 340 23.68 -13.41 9.42
C VAL A 340 23.39 -12.31 8.42
N GLY A 341 22.67 -11.26 8.82
CA GLY A 341 22.47 -10.08 7.96
C GLY A 341 23.65 -9.11 8.04
N ALA A 342 24.25 -8.75 6.92
CA ALA A 342 25.43 -7.88 6.87
C ALA A 342 25.43 -6.96 5.64
N LEU A 343 26.13 -5.83 5.75
CA LEU A 343 26.49 -4.99 4.60
C LEU A 343 27.87 -5.40 4.08
N VAL A 344 27.97 -5.75 2.80
CA VAL A 344 29.21 -6.18 2.15
C VAL A 344 29.59 -5.19 1.07
N ASP A 345 30.85 -4.76 1.00
CA ASP A 345 31.30 -3.85 -0.05
C ASP A 345 31.24 -4.55 -1.42
N HIS A 346 30.72 -3.84 -2.43
CA HIS A 346 30.65 -4.41 -3.77
C HIS A 346 32.08 -4.64 -4.32
N PRO A 347 32.43 -5.84 -4.79
CA PRO A 347 33.82 -6.22 -5.07
C PRO A 347 34.50 -5.37 -6.16
N SER A 348 33.72 -4.87 -7.13
CA SER A 348 34.24 -4.08 -8.26
C SER A 348 33.66 -2.67 -8.42
N LYS A 349 32.67 -2.24 -7.61
CA LYS A 349 31.99 -0.95 -7.77
C LYS A 349 32.13 -0.13 -6.51
N LYS A 350 33.15 0.74 -6.49
CA LYS A 350 33.41 1.64 -5.36
C LYS A 350 32.19 2.50 -5.04
N GLY A 351 31.84 2.59 -3.77
CA GLY A 351 30.68 3.34 -3.30
C GLY A 351 29.36 2.56 -3.38
N TYR A 352 29.39 1.30 -3.81
CA TYR A 352 28.25 0.40 -3.75
C TYR A 352 28.44 -0.68 -2.69
N VAL A 353 27.34 -1.13 -2.10
CA VAL A 353 27.30 -2.22 -1.13
C VAL A 353 26.20 -3.21 -1.47
N PHE A 354 26.39 -4.46 -1.08
CA PHE A 354 25.34 -5.46 -0.99
C PHE A 354 24.74 -5.45 0.42
N ASN A 355 23.43 -5.67 0.49
CA ASN A 355 22.73 -5.99 1.72
C ASN A 355 22.41 -7.48 1.68
N GLU A 356 23.10 -8.27 2.51
CA GLU A 356 23.14 -9.71 2.37
C GLU A 356 22.68 -10.46 3.61
N GLY A 357 21.97 -11.56 3.39
CA GLY A 357 21.82 -12.65 4.34
C GLY A 357 22.85 -13.74 4.04
N ILE A 358 23.80 -13.97 4.96
CA ILE A 358 24.94 -14.88 4.80
C ILE A 358 24.76 -16.10 5.70
N VAL A 359 24.82 -17.31 5.13
CA VAL A 359 24.83 -18.54 5.93
C VAL A 359 26.21 -18.74 6.53
N TRP A 360 26.31 -18.68 7.86
CA TRP A 360 27.54 -18.93 8.60
C TRP A 360 27.50 -20.29 9.29
N ASP A 361 28.41 -21.19 8.90
CA ASP A 361 28.55 -22.52 9.46
C ASP A 361 29.58 -22.52 10.61
N PRO A 362 29.30 -23.19 11.75
CA PRO A 362 30.20 -23.18 12.91
C PRO A 362 31.55 -23.88 12.69
N LYS A 363 31.72 -24.63 11.60
CA LYS A 363 32.97 -25.32 11.25
C LYS A 363 33.62 -24.72 10.01
N LYS A 364 32.82 -24.35 9.01
CA LYS A 364 33.31 -23.88 7.71
C LYS A 364 33.38 -22.36 7.58
N GLY A 365 32.75 -21.60 8.47
CA GLY A 365 32.64 -20.16 8.38
C GLY A 365 31.54 -19.70 7.40
N PRO A 366 31.63 -18.49 6.83
CA PRO A 366 30.62 -17.97 5.90
C PRO A 366 30.57 -18.77 4.60
N GLY A 367 29.36 -18.97 4.08
CA GLY A 367 29.07 -19.77 2.89
C GLY A 367 28.16 -19.03 1.92
N ALA A 368 27.07 -19.70 1.49
CA ALA A 368 26.10 -19.13 0.57
C ALA A 368 25.46 -17.86 1.15
N SER A 369 25.16 -16.90 0.28
CA SER A 369 24.47 -15.66 0.65
C SER A 369 23.36 -15.33 -0.33
N TYR A 370 22.40 -14.53 0.14
CA TYR A 370 21.39 -13.86 -0.68
C TYR A 370 21.64 -12.36 -0.61
N THR A 371 21.60 -11.68 -1.75
CA THR A 371 21.65 -10.22 -1.82
C THR A 371 20.27 -9.66 -2.11
N LYS A 372 19.83 -8.66 -1.33
CA LYS A 372 18.56 -7.94 -1.53
C LYS A 372 18.36 -7.51 -2.99
N GLN A 373 17.30 -7.99 -3.63
CA GLN A 373 16.92 -7.71 -5.02
C GLN A 373 16.29 -6.33 -5.20
N HIS A 374 15.54 -5.83 -4.20
CA HIS A 374 14.79 -4.57 -4.29
C HIS A 374 15.24 -3.54 -3.24
N PRO A 375 16.33 -2.80 -3.49
CA PRO A 375 16.73 -1.68 -2.66
C PRO A 375 15.65 -0.60 -2.56
N VAL A 376 15.51 0.02 -1.40
CA VAL A 376 14.51 1.08 -1.13
C VAL A 376 14.91 2.40 -1.81
N PRO A 377 14.06 2.97 -2.69
CA PRO A 377 14.32 4.29 -3.26
C PRO A 377 14.44 5.38 -2.20
N PHE A 378 15.44 6.24 -2.35
CA PHE A 378 15.81 7.35 -1.44
C PHE A 378 16.29 6.94 -0.04
N GLY A 379 16.19 5.67 0.34
CA GLY A 379 16.69 5.12 1.61
C GLY A 379 17.99 4.33 1.45
N GLU A 380 18.05 3.47 0.42
CA GLU A 380 19.19 2.59 0.14
C GLU A 380 19.89 2.94 -1.17
N PHE A 381 19.16 3.55 -2.11
CA PHE A 381 19.77 4.18 -3.28
C PHE A 381 19.11 5.52 -3.60
N VAL A 382 19.80 6.42 -4.30
CA VAL A 382 19.25 7.73 -4.68
C VAL A 382 18.99 7.78 -6.19
N PRO A 383 17.72 7.68 -6.64
CA PRO A 383 17.37 7.94 -8.04
C PRO A 383 17.89 9.31 -8.48
N PHE A 384 18.55 9.40 -9.64
CA PHE A 384 19.13 10.66 -10.13
C PHE A 384 20.03 11.39 -9.11
N ARG A 385 20.88 10.64 -8.39
CA ARG A 385 21.79 11.14 -7.34
C ARG A 385 22.50 12.43 -7.73
N GLU A 386 23.08 12.51 -8.93
CA GLU A 386 23.84 13.68 -9.38
C GLU A 386 23.00 14.97 -9.47
N GLN A 387 21.72 14.86 -9.80
CA GLN A 387 20.80 15.98 -9.93
C GLN A 387 20.20 16.35 -8.57
N LEU A 388 19.76 15.33 -7.82
CA LEU A 388 19.02 15.53 -6.59
C LEU A 388 19.91 15.91 -5.41
N SER A 389 21.13 15.37 -5.30
CA SER A 389 22.07 15.73 -4.23
C SER A 389 22.58 17.17 -4.30
N LYS A 390 22.38 17.88 -5.43
CA LYS A 390 22.65 19.32 -5.56
C LYS A 390 21.61 20.19 -4.84
N ILE A 391 20.39 19.68 -4.69
CA ILE A 391 19.23 20.41 -4.15
C ILE A 391 18.91 19.93 -2.74
N ILE A 392 19.09 18.63 -2.48
CA ILE A 392 18.69 17.95 -1.25
C ILE A 392 19.94 17.42 -0.56
N THR A 393 20.44 18.16 0.43
CA THR A 393 21.68 17.84 1.16
C THR A 393 21.55 16.58 2.03
N ARG A 394 20.35 16.22 2.49
CA ARG A 394 20.12 15.01 3.31
C ARG A 394 20.48 13.70 2.61
N PHE A 395 20.57 13.66 1.28
CA PHE A 395 21.01 12.46 0.56
C PHE A 395 22.46 12.07 0.87
N GLN A 396 23.25 12.98 1.46
CA GLN A 396 24.57 12.65 2.01
C GLN A 396 24.51 11.60 3.14
N ARG A 397 23.33 11.38 3.75
CA ARG A 397 23.09 10.31 4.74
C ARG A 397 23.00 8.91 4.12
N VAL A 398 22.94 8.82 2.79
CA VAL A 398 23.05 7.56 2.03
C VAL A 398 24.40 7.59 1.30
N PRO A 399 25.53 7.40 2.01
CA PRO A 399 26.86 7.62 1.44
C PRO A 399 27.23 6.59 0.37
N ARG A 400 26.63 5.39 0.44
CA ARG A 400 26.82 4.28 -0.51
C ARG A 400 25.46 3.88 -1.07
N ASP A 401 25.40 3.55 -2.36
CA ASP A 401 24.19 3.01 -2.99
C ASP A 401 24.15 1.49 -2.81
N PHE A 402 22.99 0.95 -2.46
CA PHE A 402 22.81 -0.48 -2.37
C PHE A 402 22.66 -1.04 -3.79
N TYR A 403 23.38 -2.12 -4.06
CA TYR A 403 23.36 -2.78 -5.35
C TYR A 403 22.34 -3.92 -5.32
N PRO A 404 21.41 -4.00 -6.30
CA PRO A 404 20.40 -5.04 -6.31
C PRO A 404 21.01 -6.42 -6.61
N GLY A 405 20.56 -7.43 -5.87
CA GLY A 405 20.82 -8.85 -6.16
C GLY A 405 20.09 -9.33 -7.41
N ASP A 406 20.49 -10.49 -7.92
CA ASP A 406 20.06 -11.02 -9.22
C ASP A 406 19.41 -12.42 -9.16
N HIS A 407 19.23 -12.99 -7.97
CA HIS A 407 18.67 -14.33 -7.78
C HIS A 407 17.77 -14.39 -6.55
N THR A 408 16.90 -15.40 -6.50
CA THR A 408 15.98 -15.66 -5.37
C THR A 408 16.72 -16.08 -4.11
N GLY A 409 16.27 -15.62 -2.94
CA GLY A 409 16.92 -15.84 -1.64
C GLY A 409 16.78 -17.22 -1.02
N VAL A 410 16.92 -18.29 -1.79
CA VAL A 410 16.73 -19.65 -1.29
C VAL A 410 18.05 -20.22 -0.75
N LEU A 411 18.14 -20.32 0.57
CA LEU A 411 19.35 -20.71 1.30
C LEU A 411 19.16 -22.00 2.10
N ASN A 412 20.15 -22.90 2.05
CA ASN A 412 20.21 -24.05 2.94
C ASN A 412 20.86 -23.64 4.26
N VAL A 413 20.07 -23.53 5.32
CA VAL A 413 20.51 -23.15 6.67
C VAL A 413 20.29 -24.35 7.60
N GLY A 414 21.37 -25.09 7.88
CA GLY A 414 21.26 -26.35 8.62
C GLY A 414 20.35 -27.35 7.89
N PRO A 415 19.32 -27.93 8.56
CA PRO A 415 18.41 -28.89 7.93
C PRO A 415 17.30 -28.23 7.08
N ALA A 416 17.19 -26.89 7.07
CA ALA A 416 16.09 -26.18 6.45
C ALA A 416 16.51 -25.45 5.17
N LYS A 417 15.64 -25.49 4.16
CA LYS A 417 15.73 -24.68 2.95
C LYS A 417 14.81 -23.45 3.13
N LEU A 418 15.41 -22.33 3.53
CA LEU A 418 14.72 -21.08 3.88
C LEU A 418 14.72 -20.13 2.68
N GLY A 419 13.62 -19.41 2.50
CA GLY A 419 13.54 -18.28 1.57
C GLY A 419 13.74 -16.98 2.32
N ASP A 420 14.91 -16.38 2.16
CA ASP A 420 15.25 -15.08 2.73
C ASP A 420 14.73 -13.94 1.85
N VAL A 421 14.07 -12.98 2.48
CA VAL A 421 13.43 -11.82 1.87
C VAL A 421 13.75 -10.62 2.76
N ILE A 422 14.51 -9.65 2.26
CA ILE A 422 15.10 -8.64 3.12
C ILE A 422 14.18 -7.41 3.19
N CYS A 423 13.65 -7.15 4.38
CA CYS A 423 13.02 -5.90 4.78
C CYS A 423 11.82 -5.49 3.91
N PHE A 424 12.01 -4.51 3.03
CA PHE A 424 10.96 -3.91 2.21
C PHE A 424 10.39 -4.89 1.16
N GLU A 425 11.15 -5.93 0.82
CA GLU A 425 10.81 -6.94 -0.19
C GLU A 425 9.56 -7.74 0.14
N VAL A 426 9.21 -7.92 1.42
CA VAL A 426 8.00 -8.65 1.84
C VAL A 426 6.71 -8.04 1.25
N ALA A 427 6.74 -6.76 0.89
CA ALA A 427 5.61 -6.06 0.31
C ALA A 427 5.42 -6.37 -1.19
N TYR A 428 6.41 -6.96 -1.86
CA TYR A 428 6.40 -7.26 -3.30
C TYR A 428 5.96 -8.69 -3.57
N ASP A 429 4.92 -8.84 -4.39
CA ASP A 429 4.33 -10.15 -4.70
C ASP A 429 5.35 -11.07 -5.39
N GLU A 430 6.04 -10.54 -6.40
CA GLU A 430 6.99 -11.29 -7.25
C GLU A 430 8.19 -11.86 -6.48
N ILE A 431 8.82 -11.08 -5.59
CA ILE A 431 10.01 -11.52 -4.85
C ILE A 431 9.68 -12.70 -3.93
N VAL A 432 8.56 -12.61 -3.21
CA VAL A 432 8.15 -13.67 -2.28
C VAL A 432 7.67 -14.90 -3.05
N HIS A 433 6.88 -14.69 -4.11
CA HIS A 433 6.41 -15.78 -4.97
C HIS A 433 7.57 -16.55 -5.62
N ASP A 434 8.51 -15.86 -6.26
CA ASP A 434 9.66 -16.47 -6.94
C ASP A 434 10.56 -17.22 -5.95
N THR A 435 10.70 -16.70 -4.72
CA THR A 435 11.44 -17.38 -3.64
C THR A 435 10.77 -18.68 -3.20
N VAL A 436 9.43 -18.70 -3.12
CA VAL A 436 8.67 -19.93 -2.81
C VAL A 436 8.71 -20.92 -3.98
N ASP A 437 8.58 -20.44 -5.22
CA ASP A 437 8.66 -21.26 -6.44
C ASP A 437 10.05 -21.91 -6.61
N ALA A 438 11.12 -21.19 -6.26
CA ALA A 438 12.48 -21.73 -6.17
C ALA A 438 12.68 -22.77 -5.05
N GLY A 439 11.64 -23.03 -4.25
CA GLY A 439 11.53 -24.14 -3.31
C GLY A 439 11.85 -23.79 -1.87
N ALA A 440 11.58 -22.55 -1.45
CA ALA A 440 11.61 -22.19 -0.03
C ALA A 440 10.52 -22.95 0.76
N ARG A 441 10.93 -23.61 1.85
CA ARG A 441 10.02 -24.40 2.72
C ARG A 441 9.48 -23.62 3.92
N ALA A 442 10.12 -22.49 4.21
CA ALA A 442 9.68 -21.43 5.12
C ALA A 442 10.32 -20.11 4.67
N LEU A 443 9.75 -18.98 5.08
CA LEU A 443 10.24 -17.65 4.72
C LEU A 443 10.89 -16.98 5.93
N VAL A 444 11.98 -16.25 5.70
CA VAL A 444 12.64 -15.40 6.69
C VAL A 444 12.60 -13.97 6.16
N ILE A 445 12.10 -13.06 7.00
CA ILE A 445 12.11 -11.63 6.73
C ILE A 445 13.18 -11.00 7.61
N GLN A 446 14.42 -10.86 7.10
CA GLN A 446 15.46 -10.11 7.78
C GLN A 446 15.16 -8.61 7.64
N THR A 447 15.00 -7.88 8.75
CA THR A 447 14.61 -6.46 8.69
C THR A 447 15.29 -5.61 9.75
N ASN A 448 15.61 -4.36 9.40
CA ASN A 448 16.14 -3.37 10.30
C ASN A 448 15.19 -2.17 10.43
N ASN A 449 14.19 -2.33 11.30
CA ASN A 449 13.22 -1.25 11.56
C ASN A 449 13.69 -0.21 12.59
N ALA A 450 14.98 -0.16 12.93
CA ALA A 450 15.49 0.82 13.90
C ALA A 450 15.17 2.27 13.50
N THR A 451 15.18 2.56 12.20
CA THR A 451 14.82 3.87 11.64
C THR A 451 13.37 4.26 11.91
N TYR A 452 12.43 3.31 11.86
CA TYR A 452 10.99 3.59 11.89
C TYR A 452 10.28 3.03 13.13
N GLY A 453 11.02 2.62 14.15
CA GLY A 453 10.37 2.05 15.33
C GLY A 453 9.50 3.04 16.09
N ARG A 454 8.44 2.53 16.75
CA ARG A 454 7.38 3.29 17.45
C ARG A 454 6.60 4.26 16.56
N THR A 455 6.54 4.01 15.25
CA THR A 455 5.81 4.89 14.31
C THR A 455 4.63 4.22 13.60
N GLY A 456 4.42 2.92 13.78
CA GLY A 456 3.40 2.12 13.08
C GLY A 456 3.93 1.33 11.88
N GLN A 457 5.14 1.66 11.37
CA GLN A 457 5.73 0.95 10.22
C GLN A 457 6.07 -0.52 10.52
N PRO A 458 6.66 -0.88 11.68
CA PRO A 458 6.91 -2.29 12.02
C PRO A 458 5.63 -3.13 12.04
N GLU A 459 4.53 -2.57 12.56
CA GLU A 459 3.23 -3.23 12.58
C GLU A 459 2.66 -3.40 11.17
N GLN A 460 2.83 -2.40 10.28
CA GLN A 460 2.43 -2.50 8.88
C GLN A 460 3.21 -3.60 8.14
N GLN A 461 4.52 -3.71 8.36
CA GLN A 461 5.35 -4.76 7.75
C GLN A 461 5.03 -6.15 8.30
N LEU A 462 4.73 -6.26 9.60
CA LEU A 462 4.25 -7.51 10.19
C LEU A 462 2.91 -7.95 9.57
N ALA A 463 2.00 -7.01 9.29
CA ALA A 463 0.76 -7.32 8.59
C ALA A 463 1.02 -7.89 7.19
N MET A 464 1.98 -7.35 6.44
CA MET A 464 2.39 -7.93 5.16
C MET A 464 2.90 -9.36 5.33
N SER A 465 3.76 -9.60 6.34
CA SER A 465 4.27 -10.94 6.68
C SER A 465 3.15 -11.93 7.00
N LYS A 466 2.10 -11.49 7.72
CA LYS A 466 0.89 -12.29 7.99
C LYS A 466 0.16 -12.70 6.72
N LEU A 467 0.02 -11.78 5.77
CA LEU A 467 -0.61 -12.08 4.49
C LEU A 467 0.23 -13.08 3.68
N ARG A 468 1.55 -12.87 3.59
CA ARG A 468 2.47 -13.78 2.87
C ARG A 468 2.45 -15.20 3.43
N ALA A 469 2.31 -15.34 4.75
CA ALA A 469 2.20 -16.64 5.38
C ALA A 469 0.99 -17.44 4.86
N VAL A 470 -0.17 -16.78 4.72
CA VAL A 470 -1.41 -17.39 4.20
C VAL A 470 -1.35 -17.60 2.69
N GLU A 471 -0.82 -16.62 1.96
CA GLU A 471 -0.70 -16.65 0.51
C GLU A 471 0.13 -17.83 0.01
N HIS A 472 1.27 -18.07 0.64
CA HIS A 472 2.21 -19.14 0.26
C HIS A 472 2.05 -20.41 1.12
N GLY A 473 1.18 -20.38 2.13
CA GLY A 473 1.05 -21.47 3.10
C GLY A 473 2.39 -21.83 3.75
N ARG A 474 3.21 -20.83 4.07
CA ARG A 474 4.55 -20.98 4.66
C ARG A 474 4.58 -20.35 6.05
N ALA A 475 5.37 -20.92 6.95
CA ALA A 475 5.75 -20.17 8.15
C ALA A 475 6.63 -18.98 7.73
N VAL A 476 6.38 -17.82 8.32
CA VAL A 476 7.16 -16.60 8.08
C VAL A 476 7.82 -16.19 9.39
N VAL A 477 9.13 -16.03 9.36
CA VAL A 477 9.95 -15.64 10.51
C VAL A 477 10.47 -14.24 10.28
N THR A 478 9.90 -13.24 10.94
CA THR A 478 10.42 -11.87 10.92
C THR A 478 11.52 -11.74 11.97
N ALA A 479 12.75 -11.47 11.54
CA ALA A 479 13.89 -11.19 12.40
C ALA A 479 14.22 -9.70 12.31
N ALA A 480 13.96 -8.97 13.38
CA ALA A 480 14.14 -7.53 13.44
C ALA A 480 15.30 -7.12 14.37
N THR A 481 16.08 -6.10 13.99
CA THR A 481 17.16 -5.56 14.85
C THR A 481 16.60 -4.94 16.12
N SER A 482 15.60 -4.06 16.00
CA SER A 482 14.91 -3.42 17.12
C SER A 482 13.41 -3.20 16.87
N GLY A 483 12.90 -3.73 15.76
CA GLY A 483 11.48 -3.74 15.41
C GLY A 483 10.75 -4.89 16.08
N ILE A 484 9.72 -5.40 15.42
CA ILE A 484 8.98 -6.58 15.88
C ILE A 484 9.61 -7.82 15.26
N SER A 485 10.30 -8.63 16.06
CA SER A 485 10.59 -10.01 15.66
C SER A 485 9.39 -10.90 15.95
N ALA A 486 9.00 -11.75 15.01
CA ALA A 486 7.81 -12.58 15.14
C ALA A 486 7.92 -13.89 14.37
N VAL A 487 7.16 -14.89 14.82
CA VAL A 487 6.94 -16.14 14.08
C VAL A 487 5.47 -16.22 13.70
N VAL A 488 5.19 -16.19 12.41
CA VAL A 488 3.86 -16.28 11.84
C VAL A 488 3.65 -17.68 11.28
N ALA A 489 2.60 -18.36 11.73
CA ALA A 489 2.21 -19.67 11.21
C ALA A 489 1.60 -19.56 9.80
N PRO A 490 1.53 -20.67 9.02
CA PRO A 490 0.95 -20.68 7.67
C PRO A 490 -0.51 -20.20 7.55
N ASP A 491 -1.25 -20.09 8.66
CA ASP A 491 -2.59 -19.51 8.70
C ASP A 491 -2.60 -18.00 8.99
N GLY A 492 -1.43 -17.35 9.04
CA GLY A 492 -1.28 -15.93 9.33
C GLY A 492 -1.32 -15.58 10.81
N LYS A 493 -1.41 -16.57 11.71
CA LYS A 493 -1.41 -16.32 13.16
C LYS A 493 0.01 -16.06 13.67
N VAL A 494 0.19 -14.98 14.42
CA VAL A 494 1.42 -14.73 15.17
C VAL A 494 1.47 -15.69 16.37
N THR A 495 2.50 -16.52 16.43
CA THR A 495 2.68 -17.55 17.48
C THR A 495 3.70 -17.13 18.54
N HIS A 496 4.70 -16.35 18.15
CA HIS A 496 5.75 -15.83 19.02
C HIS A 496 6.08 -14.41 18.59
N GLN A 497 6.47 -13.55 19.55
CA GLN A 497 6.79 -12.16 19.27
C GLN A 497 7.77 -11.60 20.31
N ILE A 498 8.73 -10.80 19.84
CA ILE A 498 9.53 -9.87 20.65
C ILE A 498 9.04 -8.46 20.33
N PRO A 499 8.62 -7.66 21.33
CA PRO A 499 8.24 -6.27 21.11
C PRO A 499 9.39 -5.42 20.60
N GLU A 500 9.06 -4.27 20.03
CA GLU A 500 10.06 -3.28 19.62
C GLU A 500 10.96 -2.84 20.78
N PHE A 501 12.18 -2.44 20.44
CA PHE A 501 13.18 -1.90 21.38
C PHE A 501 13.50 -2.79 22.57
N THR A 502 13.34 -4.11 22.42
CA THR A 502 13.64 -5.10 23.46
C THR A 502 14.73 -6.04 22.95
N GLN A 503 15.81 -6.23 23.71
CA GLN A 503 16.77 -7.29 23.38
C GLN A 503 16.19 -8.62 23.83
N GLY A 504 16.17 -9.62 22.95
CA GLY A 504 15.54 -10.90 23.26
C GLY A 504 15.86 -11.99 22.25
N VAL A 505 15.54 -13.22 22.62
CA VAL A 505 15.63 -14.39 21.77
C VAL A 505 14.29 -15.11 21.81
N VAL A 506 13.76 -15.44 20.63
CA VAL A 506 12.58 -16.31 20.49
C VAL A 506 13.05 -17.66 19.98
N SER A 507 12.74 -18.73 20.71
CA SER A 507 12.89 -20.10 20.22
C SER A 507 11.52 -20.61 19.79
N ALA A 508 11.43 -21.14 18.58
CA ALA A 508 10.17 -21.62 18.03
C ALA A 508 10.39 -22.86 17.17
N ARG A 509 9.40 -23.74 17.13
CA ARG A 509 9.31 -24.81 16.15
C ARG A 509 8.44 -24.34 15.00
N ILE A 510 8.97 -24.35 13.78
CA ILE A 510 8.21 -23.95 12.59
C ILE A 510 7.99 -25.13 11.65
N PRO A 511 6.81 -25.22 11.00
CA PRO A 511 6.57 -26.19 9.94
C PRO A 511 7.40 -25.87 8.70
N LEU A 512 7.96 -26.90 8.06
CA LEU A 512 8.56 -26.82 6.74
C LEU A 512 7.61 -27.45 5.72
N ARG A 513 7.19 -26.68 4.72
CA ARG A 513 6.16 -27.11 3.75
C ARG A 513 6.69 -27.08 2.34
N ASP A 514 6.36 -28.11 1.56
CA ASP A 514 6.71 -28.21 0.14
C ASP A 514 5.51 -27.95 -0.76
N GLU A 515 4.28 -28.15 -0.28
CA GLU A 515 3.09 -27.97 -1.11
C GLU A 515 2.84 -26.50 -1.45
N THR A 516 2.45 -26.25 -2.69
CA THR A 516 2.09 -24.92 -3.19
C THR A 516 0.59 -24.65 -3.00
N THR A 517 0.25 -23.41 -2.64
CA THR A 517 -1.14 -22.95 -2.62
C THR A 517 -1.68 -22.78 -4.04
N LEU A 518 -2.97 -22.48 -4.18
CA LEU A 518 -3.48 -22.12 -5.52
C LEU A 518 -2.91 -20.78 -5.96
N ALA A 519 -2.71 -19.83 -5.04
CA ALA A 519 -2.06 -18.55 -5.32
C ALA A 519 -0.66 -18.74 -5.92
N ASP A 520 0.15 -19.64 -5.35
CA ASP A 520 1.45 -19.99 -5.92
C ASP A 520 1.32 -20.53 -7.34
N ARG A 521 0.35 -21.40 -7.60
CA ARG A 521 0.18 -22.02 -8.93
C ARG A 521 -0.27 -21.05 -10.01
N VAL A 522 -1.09 -20.05 -9.65
CA VAL A 522 -1.60 -19.05 -10.59
C VAL A 522 -0.67 -17.83 -10.72
N GLY A 523 0.25 -17.64 -9.77
CA GLY A 523 1.20 -16.54 -9.73
C GLY A 523 0.52 -15.18 -9.90
N ALA A 524 1.08 -14.33 -10.76
CA ALA A 524 0.55 -12.99 -11.03
C ALA A 524 -0.74 -12.96 -11.88
N ALA A 525 -1.23 -14.10 -12.39
CA ALA A 525 -2.36 -14.12 -13.33
C ALA A 525 -3.65 -13.46 -12.80
N PRO A 526 -4.07 -13.65 -11.54
CA PRO A 526 -5.25 -12.97 -10.99
C PRO A 526 -5.12 -11.44 -10.99
N GLU A 527 -3.94 -10.92 -10.63
CA GLU A 527 -3.66 -9.49 -10.65
C GLU A 527 -3.83 -8.91 -12.05
N TRP A 528 -3.16 -9.51 -13.04
CA TRP A 528 -3.20 -9.07 -14.42
C TRP A 528 -4.60 -9.17 -15.01
N ALA A 529 -5.31 -10.28 -14.78
CA ALA A 529 -6.66 -10.45 -15.28
C ALA A 529 -7.62 -9.38 -14.74
N LEU A 530 -7.58 -9.14 -13.42
CA LEU A 530 -8.43 -8.14 -12.77
C LEU A 530 -8.06 -6.72 -13.20
N ALA A 531 -6.76 -6.41 -13.29
CA ALA A 531 -6.28 -5.11 -13.76
C ALA A 531 -6.71 -4.82 -15.21
N ILE A 532 -6.52 -5.78 -16.12
CA ILE A 532 -6.92 -5.69 -17.53
C ILE A 532 -8.43 -5.50 -17.64
N VAL A 533 -9.23 -6.28 -16.91
CA VAL A 533 -10.70 -6.13 -16.89
C VAL A 533 -11.10 -4.75 -16.40
N GLY A 534 -10.43 -4.22 -15.36
CA GLY A 534 -10.61 -2.85 -14.87
C GLY A 534 -10.36 -1.82 -15.97
N LEU A 535 -9.23 -1.90 -16.67
CA LEU A 535 -8.85 -0.99 -17.74
C LEU A 535 -9.81 -1.08 -18.96
N LEU A 536 -10.22 -2.29 -19.34
CA LEU A 536 -11.19 -2.52 -20.42
C LEU A 536 -12.57 -1.91 -20.09
N SER A 537 -12.96 -1.91 -18.82
CA SER A 537 -14.21 -1.26 -18.39
C SER A 537 -14.19 0.26 -18.65
N CYS A 538 -13.04 0.93 -18.51
CA CYS A 538 -12.87 2.34 -18.88
C CYS A 538 -13.07 2.55 -20.38
N ALA A 539 -12.51 1.68 -21.22
CA ALA A 539 -12.70 1.75 -22.68
C ALA A 539 -14.17 1.55 -23.06
N ALA A 540 -14.86 0.59 -22.44
CA ALA A 540 -16.29 0.35 -22.65
C ALA A 540 -17.15 1.58 -22.27
N ALA A 541 -16.83 2.25 -21.17
CA ALA A 541 -17.51 3.48 -20.76
C ALA A 541 -17.35 4.62 -21.77
N VAL A 542 -16.15 4.78 -22.34
CA VAL A 542 -15.88 5.80 -23.38
C VAL A 542 -16.66 5.51 -24.66
N VAL A 543 -16.65 4.26 -25.13
CA VAL A 543 -17.37 3.85 -26.35
C VAL A 543 -18.88 3.96 -26.17
N GLY A 544 -19.42 3.52 -25.03
CA GLY A 544 -20.83 3.64 -24.70
C GLY A 544 -21.31 5.10 -24.62
N GLY A 545 -20.51 5.97 -24.01
CA GLY A 545 -20.79 7.41 -23.93
C GLY A 545 -20.80 8.10 -25.29
N ARG A 546 -19.90 7.71 -26.21
CA ARG A 546 -19.88 8.23 -27.59
C ARG A 546 -21.12 7.80 -28.38
N ARG A 547 -21.48 6.51 -28.33
CA ARG A 547 -22.65 5.96 -29.05
C ARG A 547 -23.99 6.53 -28.58
N GLY A 548 -24.13 6.83 -27.29
CA GLY A 548 -25.32 7.50 -26.76
C GLY A 548 -25.48 8.92 -27.30
N ARG A 549 -24.38 9.69 -27.35
CA ARG A 549 -24.37 11.06 -27.84
C ARG A 549 -24.71 11.17 -29.34
N THR A 550 -24.24 10.22 -30.15
CA THR A 550 -24.58 10.15 -31.58
C THR A 550 -26.05 9.77 -31.83
N LYS A 551 -26.68 9.02 -30.91
CA LYS A 551 -28.12 8.72 -30.99
C LYS A 551 -28.99 9.91 -30.60
N ASP A 552 -28.60 10.68 -29.59
CA ASP A 552 -29.30 11.90 -29.20
C ASP A 552 -29.23 12.98 -30.30
N GLU A 553 -28.10 13.09 -31.01
CA GLU A 553 -27.94 13.99 -32.16
C GLU A 553 -28.76 13.55 -33.39
N LYS A 554 -28.97 12.24 -33.58
CA LYS A 554 -29.81 11.70 -34.66
C LYS A 554 -31.32 11.68 -34.35
N GLY A 555 -31.70 11.76 -33.07
CA GLY A 555 -33.11 11.85 -32.66
C GLY A 555 -33.64 13.30 -32.55
N GLN A 556 -32.77 14.29 -32.79
CA GLN A 556 -33.10 15.72 -32.85
C GLN A 556 -33.11 16.27 -34.29
N GLN A 557 -32.84 15.41 -35.28
CA GLN A 557 -33.13 15.65 -36.70
C GLN A 557 -34.41 14.90 -37.06
#